data_AF-A0A836WEF8-F1
#
_entry.id   AF-A0A836WEF8-F1
#
_cell.length_a   1.000
_cell.length_b   1.000
_cell.length_c   1.000
_cell.angle_alpha   90.00
_cell.angle_beta   90.00
_cell.angle_gamma   90.00
#
_symmetry.space_group_name_H-M   'P 1'
#
loop_
_entity.id
_entity.type
_entity.pdbx_description
1 polymer ?
#
loop_
_entity_poly.entity_id
_entity_poly.type
_entity_poly.pdbx_seq_one_letter_code
_entity_poly.pdbx_strand_id
1 'polypeptide(L)' 'MTIVIFLIIIGILVAGAFLAGFIWSVKSGQYDDMYSPSVRVLFDEKIPEKKKNRLNPKK' A
#
# COMPACT_ATOMS: atom_id res chain seq x y z
N MET A 1 27.11 -36.07 -5.99
CA MET A 1 26.54 -35.37 -7.17
C MET A 1 25.02 -35.19 -7.08
N THR A 2 24.27 -36.15 -6.53
CA THR A 2 22.81 -36.07 -6.34
C THR A 2 22.37 -34.90 -5.45
N ILE A 3 23.10 -34.64 -4.36
CA ILE A 3 22.74 -33.57 -3.40
C ILE A 3 22.79 -32.17 -4.03
N VAL A 4 23.75 -31.95 -4.94
CA VAL A 4 23.93 -30.65 -5.62
C VAL A 4 22.73 -30.36 -6.50
N ILE A 5 22.25 -31.35 -7.26
CA ILE A 5 21.07 -31.23 -8.12
C ILE A 5 19.82 -30.93 -7.27
N PHE A 6 19.66 -31.60 -6.12
CA PHE A 6 18.55 -31.35 -5.20
C PHE A 6 18.56 -29.92 -4.65
N LEU A 7 19.73 -29.41 -4.25
CA LEU A 7 19.89 -28.04 -3.77
C LEU A 7 19.58 -27.00 -4.84
N ILE A 8 19.95 -27.26 -6.10
CA ILE A 8 19.62 -26.38 -7.23
C ILE A 8 18.10 -26.27 -7.40
N ILE A 9 17.37 -27.38 -7.36
CA ILE A 9 15.91 -27.39 -7.49
C ILE A 9 15.26 -26.59 -6.37
N ILE A 10 15.68 -26.81 -5.11
CA ILE A 10 15.19 -26.05 -3.96
C ILE A 10 15.50 -24.56 -4.12
N GLY A 11 16.72 -24.22 -4.55
CA GLY A 11 17.12 -22.83 -4.78
C GLY A 11 16.24 -22.13 -5.81
N ILE A 12 15.93 -22.80 -6.93
CA ILE A 12 15.01 -22.28 -7.95
C ILE A 12 13.60 -22.11 -7.39
N LEU A 13 13.10 -23.06 -6.61
CA LEU A 13 11.78 -22.95 -5.97
C LEU A 13 11.71 -21.77 -5.00
N VAL A 14 12.74 -21.59 -4.16
CA VAL A 14 12.82 -20.47 -3.22
C VAL A 14 12.89 -19.14 -3.98
N ALA A 15 13.76 -19.03 -4.99
CA ALA A 15 13.86 -17.83 -5.82
C ALA A 15 12.54 -17.51 -6.53
N GLY A 16 11.87 -18.52 -7.10
CA GLY A 16 10.57 -18.38 -7.74
C GLY A 16 9.47 -17.94 -6.76
N ALA A 17 9.44 -18.51 -5.55
CA ALA A 17 8.51 -18.12 -4.51
C ALA A 17 8.72 -16.66 -4.07
N PHE A 18 9.97 -16.25 -3.87
CA PHE A 18 10.31 -14.85 -3.57
C PHE A 18 9.89 -13.90 -4.68
N LEU A 19 10.15 -14.26 -5.95
CA LEU A 19 9.75 -13.45 -7.09
C LEU A 19 8.22 -13.33 -7.21
N ALA A 20 7.49 -14.43 -7.04
CA ALA A 20 6.03 -14.43 -7.05
C ALA A 20 5.45 -13.57 -5.92
N GLY A 21 5.99 -13.70 -4.70
CA GLY A 21 5.61 -12.88 -3.56
C GLY A 21 5.90 -11.40 -3.79
N PHE A 22 7.06 -11.07 -4.38
CA PHE A 22 7.42 -9.71 -4.75
C PHE A 22 6.43 -9.10 -5.76
N ILE A 23 6.12 -9.82 -6.85
CA ILE A 23 5.16 -9.36 -7.86
C ILE A 23 3.77 -9.16 -7.24
N TRP A 24 3.34 -10.08 -6.37
CA TRP A 24 2.06 -9.93 -5.67
C TRP A 24 2.02 -8.69 -4.77
N SER A 25 3.09 -8.44 -4.01
CA SER A 25 3.22 -7.26 -3.13
C SER A 25 3.24 -5.94 -3.89
N VAL A 26 3.92 -5.88 -5.04
CA VAL A 26 3.90 -4.69 -5.91
C VAL A 26 2.49 -4.48 -6.47
N LYS A 27 1.83 -5.54 -6.94
CA LYS A 27 0.50 -5.45 -7.53
C LYS A 27 -0.61 -5.18 -6.51
N SER A 28 -0.40 -5.52 -5.24
CA SER A 28 -1.36 -5.27 -4.16
C SER A 28 -1.39 -3.82 -3.68
N GLY A 29 -0.62 -2.91 -4.29
CA GLY A 29 -0.62 -1.49 -3.92
C GLY A 29 0.04 -1.22 -2.57
N GLN A 30 0.89 -2.12 -2.07
CA GLN A 30 1.61 -1.93 -0.79
C GLN A 30 2.45 -0.63 -0.81
N TYR A 31 2.83 -0.15 -2.00
CA TYR A 31 3.61 1.07 -2.22
C TYR A 31 2.76 2.32 -2.46
N ASP A 32 1.43 2.21 -2.49
CA ASP A 32 0.54 3.35 -2.78
C ASP A 32 0.45 4.32 -1.59
N ASP A 33 0.80 3.89 -0.37
CA ASP A 33 0.83 4.75 0.82
C ASP A 33 2.18 5.48 0.97
N MET A 34 2.59 6.20 -0.09
CA MET A 34 3.78 7.07 -0.09
C MET A 34 3.58 8.34 0.76
N TYR A 35 2.34 8.66 1.16
CA TYR A 35 2.02 9.77 2.04
C TYR A 35 1.77 9.28 3.46
N SER A 36 2.76 9.49 4.34
CA SER A 36 2.65 9.13 5.74
C SER A 36 1.38 9.71 6.39
N PRO A 37 0.65 8.92 7.22
CA PRO A 37 -0.58 9.37 7.88
C PRO A 37 -0.38 10.65 8.71
N SER A 38 0.83 10.89 9.22
CA SER A 38 1.16 12.12 9.96
C SER A 38 1.13 13.39 9.11
N VAL A 39 1.29 13.29 7.79
CA VAL A 39 1.22 14.44 6.87
C VAL A 39 -0.22 14.67 6.42
N ARG A 40 -0.97 13.58 6.19
CA ARG A 40 -2.40 13.64 5.83
C ARG A 40 -3.21 14.39 6.89
N VAL A 41 -3.01 14.07 8.17
CA VAL A 41 -3.75 14.71 9.27
C VAL A 41 -3.52 16.21 9.40
N LEU A 42 -2.33 16.71 9.00
CA LEU A 42 -2.01 18.15 9.03
C LEU A 42 -2.69 18.94 7.91
N PHE A 43 -3.10 18.28 6.83
CA PHE A 43 -3.75 18.91 5.67
C PHE A 43 -5.24 18.58 5.55
N ASP A 44 -5.72 17.55 6.24
CA ASP A 44 -7.15 17.16 6.33
C ASP A 44 -8.01 18.12 7.16
N GLU A 45 -7.44 19.16 7.79
CA GLU A 45 -8.21 20.19 8.49
C GLU A 45 -8.95 21.17 7.56
N LYS A 46 -9.05 20.89 6.25
CA LYS A 46 -9.74 21.78 5.31
C LYS A 46 -11.18 21.35 5.04
N ILE A 47 -12.04 22.07 5.77
CA ILE A 47 -13.46 22.40 5.50
C ILE A 47 -14.45 21.30 5.94
N PRO A 48 -14.96 21.37 7.18
CA PRO A 48 -16.27 20.81 7.45
C PRO A 48 -17.29 21.52 6.53
N GLU A 49 -17.88 20.79 5.58
CA GLU A 49 -19.05 21.21 4.78
C GLU A 49 -20.31 21.52 5.63
N LYS A 50 -20.18 21.69 6.94
CA LYS A 50 -21.24 22.07 7.88
C LYS A 50 -21.36 23.57 8.14
N LYS A 51 -21.07 24.42 7.14
CA LYS A 51 -21.38 25.87 7.24
C LYS A 51 -22.12 26.48 6.06
N LYS A 52 -22.67 25.70 5.12
CA LYS A 52 -23.54 26.26 4.06
C LYS A 52 -25.01 26.45 4.50
N ASN A 53 -25.47 25.82 5.59
CA ASN A 53 -26.85 25.91 6.07
C ASN A 53 -27.13 26.94 7.18
N ARG A 54 -26.16 27.82 7.53
CA ARG A 54 -26.35 28.86 8.56
C ARG A 54 -26.25 30.30 8.04
N LEU A 55 -26.35 30.50 6.73
CA LEU A 55 -26.37 31.82 6.09
C LEU A 55 -27.70 32.07 5.36
N ASN A 56 -28.83 31.67 5.96
CA ASN A 56 -30.10 32.32 5.66
C ASN A 56 -30.59 33.08 6.89
N PRO A 57 -30.12 34.33 7.12
CA PRO A 57 -30.76 35.19 8.09
C PRO A 57 -31.97 35.84 7.40
N LYS A 58 -33.16 35.41 7.85
CA LYS A 58 -34.49 35.99 7.61
C LYS A 58 -35.29 35.42 6.41
N LYS A 59 -36.53 35.06 6.79
CA LYS A 59 -37.82 35.33 6.13
C LYS A 59 -37.91 35.10 4.62
#